data_AF-A0A2D5UG25-F1
#
_entry.id   AF-A0A2D5UG25-F1
#
_cell.length_a   1.000
_cell.length_b   1.000
_cell.length_c   1.000
_cell.angle_alpha   90.00
_cell.angle_beta   90.00
_cell.angle_gamma   90.00
#
_symmetry.space_group_name_H-M   'P 1'
#
loop_
_entity.id
_entity.type
_entity.pdbx_description
1 polymer ?
#
loop_
_entity_poly.entity_id
_entity_poly.type
_entity_poly.pdbx_seq_one_letter_code
_entity_poly.pdbx_strand_id
1 'polypeptide(L)'
;MEREGPENVTAFIGEPIVGTAAGATVPPPEYFPMICEICDRHDILFIADEVMCGTGRTGKPFAIEHWGVVPDFIAAGKGMASGYAPLAGLLVSEHIHQVIKDGSGNLGHGHTFMGNPHSCAVGVAVLRYLEEHDLINRCARMGEYMFSALDRLRDHPLVGDVRGKGLFAGIDFIQDHETHMPYLRKFRVSERVTEEAFRNGLVLYPGSGGATTEMGDHLLIAPPFIITKKEIDEAVAILKKTLDTVYAGLERDVNGG
;
A
#
# COMPACT_ATOMS: atom_id res chain seq x y z
N MET A 1 16.31 19.38 7.92
CA MET A 1 16.88 20.04 9.10
C MET A 1 17.66 21.29 8.70
N GLU A 2 18.75 21.20 7.94
CA GLU A 2 19.64 22.35 7.65
C GLU A 2 18.97 23.53 6.92
N ARG A 3 17.98 23.29 6.05
CA ARG A 3 17.32 24.36 5.29
C ARG A 3 16.17 25.05 6.03
N GLU A 4 15.36 24.27 6.74
CA GLU A 4 14.11 24.74 7.34
C GLU A 4 14.24 24.98 8.86
N GLY A 5 15.23 24.40 9.55
CA GLY A 5 15.35 24.42 11.01
C GLY A 5 14.39 23.43 11.71
N PRO A 6 14.84 22.64 12.71
CA PRO A 6 13.97 21.68 13.43
C PRO A 6 12.75 22.35 14.06
N GLU A 7 12.89 23.57 14.57
CA GLU A 7 11.83 24.33 15.24
C GLU A 7 10.65 24.69 14.33
N ASN A 8 10.82 24.58 13.01
CA ASN A 8 9.79 24.86 12.01
C ASN A 8 9.14 23.58 11.46
N VAL A 9 9.48 22.40 12.00
CA VAL A 9 8.94 21.11 11.57
C VAL A 9 8.16 20.48 12.73
N THR A 10 6.85 20.28 12.54
CA THR A 10 5.99 19.71 13.60
C THR A 10 5.88 18.19 13.53
N ALA A 11 5.78 17.63 12.32
CA ALA A 11 5.53 16.21 12.15
C ALA A 11 6.15 15.68 10.85
N PHE A 12 6.53 14.40 10.89
CA PHE A 12 6.79 13.56 9.73
C PHE A 12 5.58 12.62 9.52
N ILE A 13 5.09 12.54 8.29
CA ILE A 13 4.02 11.62 7.90
C ILE A 13 4.52 10.69 6.79
N GLY A 14 4.24 9.40 6.92
CA GLY A 14 4.58 8.41 5.91
C GLY A 14 3.69 7.18 5.94
N GLU A 15 3.39 6.64 4.77
CA GLU A 15 2.82 5.30 4.63
C GLU A 15 3.91 4.26 4.94
N PRO A 16 3.69 3.30 5.85
CA PRO A 16 4.67 2.22 6.11
C PRO A 16 5.00 1.40 4.87
N ILE A 17 4.00 1.15 4.03
CA ILE A 17 4.16 0.63 2.67
C ILE A 17 3.33 1.52 1.76
N VAL A 18 4.00 2.27 0.89
CA VAL A 18 3.35 3.25 0.00
C VAL A 18 2.42 2.51 -0.95
N GLY A 19 1.15 2.88 -0.96
CA GLY A 19 0.13 2.15 -1.70
C GLY A 19 0.16 2.40 -3.20
N THR A 20 -0.85 3.09 -3.69
CA THR A 20 -1.09 3.25 -5.14
C THR A 20 -0.12 4.19 -5.82
N ALA A 21 0.48 5.13 -5.08
CA ALA A 21 1.40 6.11 -5.64
C ALA A 21 2.75 5.49 -6.04
N ALA A 22 3.15 4.38 -5.41
CA ALA A 22 4.43 3.72 -5.66
C ALA A 22 4.35 2.19 -5.74
N GLY A 23 3.15 1.61 -5.90
CA GLY A 23 2.99 0.17 -6.10
C GLY A 23 3.50 -0.68 -4.94
N ALA A 24 2.95 -0.52 -3.73
CA ALA A 24 3.32 -1.30 -2.55
C ALA A 24 4.83 -1.29 -2.22
N THR A 25 5.48 -0.13 -2.36
CA THR A 25 6.91 0.01 -2.07
C THR A 25 7.19 -0.24 -0.59
N VAL A 26 8.02 -1.25 -0.35
CA VAL A 26 8.47 -1.66 0.99
C VAL A 26 9.80 -0.98 1.28
N PRO A 27 9.88 -0.11 2.29
CA PRO A 27 11.15 0.50 2.64
C PRO A 27 12.11 -0.53 3.28
N PRO A 28 13.43 -0.27 3.25
CA PRO A 28 14.42 -1.10 3.92
C PRO A 28 14.14 -1.28 5.43
N PRO A 29 14.62 -2.36 6.06
CA PRO A 29 14.40 -2.63 7.49
C PRO A 29 14.87 -1.51 8.43
N GLU A 30 15.90 -0.76 8.05
CA GLU A 30 16.49 0.33 8.82
C GLU A 30 15.73 1.66 8.68
N TYR A 31 14.84 1.79 7.70
CA TYR A 31 14.23 3.06 7.34
C TYR A 31 13.41 3.68 8.47
N PHE A 32 12.37 2.99 8.95
CA PHE A 32 11.53 3.53 10.02
C PHE A 32 12.23 3.63 11.38
N PRO A 33 13.12 2.69 11.77
CA PRO A 33 13.98 2.90 12.94
C PRO A 33 14.79 4.20 12.86
N MET A 34 15.40 4.50 11.71
CA MET A 34 16.10 5.76 11.50
C MET A 34 15.17 6.97 11.53
N ILE A 35 13.99 6.89 10.92
CA ILE A 35 13.00 7.98 10.96
C ILE A 35 12.59 8.28 12.40
N CYS A 36 12.28 7.26 13.20
CA CYS A 36 11.94 7.45 14.62
C CYS A 36 13.09 8.10 15.39
N GLU A 37 14.33 7.64 15.22
CA GLU A 37 15.49 8.26 15.87
C GLU A 37 15.64 9.75 15.50
N ILE A 38 15.41 10.10 14.23
CA ILE A 38 15.45 11.49 13.76
C ILE A 38 14.30 12.29 14.37
N CYS A 39 13.09 11.73 14.40
CA CYS A 39 11.91 12.39 14.96
C CYS A 39 12.11 12.69 16.45
N ASP A 40 12.55 11.69 17.22
CA ASP A 40 12.83 11.80 18.65
C ASP A 40 13.91 12.84 18.94
N ARG A 41 15.00 12.85 18.16
CA ARG A 41 16.12 13.79 18.33
C ARG A 41 15.71 15.25 18.14
N HIS A 42 14.69 15.49 17.32
CA HIS A 42 14.30 16.83 16.90
C HIS A 42 12.92 17.26 17.40
N ASP A 43 12.31 16.50 18.31
CA ASP A 43 10.97 16.76 18.85
C ASP A 43 9.91 16.89 17.73
N ILE A 44 10.01 16.00 16.74
CA ILE A 44 9.08 15.91 15.61
C ILE A 44 8.15 14.73 15.85
N LEU A 45 6.85 14.94 15.64
CA LEU A 45 5.85 13.88 15.76
C LEU A 45 5.88 12.94 14.55
N PHE A 46 5.81 11.64 14.78
CA PHE A 46 5.68 10.64 13.72
C PHE A 46 4.21 10.19 13.54
N ILE A 47 3.69 10.38 12.33
CA ILE A 47 2.38 9.91 11.88
C ILE A 47 2.57 8.76 10.88
N ALA A 48 2.13 7.56 11.23
CA ALA A 48 2.03 6.45 10.28
C ALA A 48 0.66 6.50 9.56
N ASP A 49 0.69 6.67 8.23
CA ASP A 49 -0.51 6.55 7.40
C ASP A 49 -0.78 5.07 7.07
N GLU A 50 -1.66 4.46 7.85
CA GLU A 50 -2.07 3.06 7.76
C GLU A 50 -3.38 2.90 6.97
N VAL A 51 -3.85 3.95 6.28
CA VAL A 51 -5.16 3.94 5.63
C VAL A 51 -5.25 2.83 4.58
N MET A 52 -4.17 2.55 3.83
CA MET A 52 -4.15 1.48 2.83
C MET A 52 -3.44 0.21 3.29
N CYS A 53 -2.25 0.34 3.88
CA CYS A 53 -1.40 -0.81 4.24
C CYS A 53 -1.72 -1.41 5.61
N GLY A 54 -2.54 -0.74 6.42
CA GLY A 54 -2.96 -1.21 7.73
C GLY A 54 -4.17 -2.14 7.70
N THR A 55 -4.76 -2.32 8.88
CA THR A 55 -5.89 -3.22 9.12
C THR A 55 -5.65 -4.63 8.56
N GLY A 56 -4.45 -5.18 8.79
CA GLY A 56 -4.14 -6.55 8.36
C GLY A 56 -3.60 -6.72 6.94
N ARG A 57 -3.61 -5.67 6.10
CA ARG A 57 -3.29 -5.78 4.66
C ARG A 57 -1.92 -6.39 4.37
N THR A 58 -0.95 -6.14 5.24
CA THR A 58 0.43 -6.61 5.07
C THR A 58 0.77 -7.83 5.93
N GLY A 59 -0.24 -8.46 6.56
CA GLY A 59 -0.06 -9.59 7.47
C GLY A 59 0.23 -9.19 8.93
N LYS A 60 0.09 -7.91 9.27
CA LYS A 60 0.15 -7.35 10.63
C LYS A 60 -1.05 -6.42 10.84
N PRO A 61 -1.56 -6.23 12.08
CA PRO A 61 -2.63 -5.28 12.35
C PRO A 61 -2.34 -3.89 11.79
N PHE A 62 -1.16 -3.36 12.10
CA PHE A 62 -0.57 -2.18 11.47
C PHE A 62 0.69 -2.56 10.70
N ALA A 63 0.89 -2.03 9.50
CA ALA A 63 2.08 -2.30 8.70
C ALA A 63 3.36 -1.79 9.37
N ILE A 64 3.32 -0.69 10.12
CA ILE A 64 4.49 -0.13 10.82
C ILE A 64 5.13 -1.13 11.80
N GLU A 65 4.36 -2.12 12.29
CA GLU A 65 4.86 -3.19 13.14
C GLU A 65 5.93 -4.06 12.47
N HIS A 66 6.00 -4.10 11.13
CA HIS A 66 7.08 -4.80 10.42
C HIS A 66 8.47 -4.22 10.72
N TRP A 67 8.54 -2.98 11.18
CA TRP A 67 9.77 -2.28 11.53
C TRP A 67 10.02 -2.17 13.05
N GLY A 68 9.10 -2.69 13.87
CA GLY A 68 9.26 -2.69 15.33
C GLY A 68 9.29 -1.30 15.97
N VAL A 69 8.71 -0.29 15.31
CA VAL A 69 8.61 1.08 15.83
C VAL A 69 7.18 1.44 16.20
N VAL A 70 7.03 2.44 17.06
CA VAL A 70 5.72 2.93 17.54
C VAL A 70 5.60 4.41 17.15
N PRO A 71 4.65 4.79 16.28
CA PRO A 71 4.41 6.19 15.93
C PRO A 71 3.60 6.92 17.02
N ASP A 72 3.62 8.25 16.98
CA ASP A 72 2.77 9.08 17.84
C ASP A 72 1.30 9.04 17.43
N PHE A 73 1.08 8.94 16.12
CA PHE A 73 -0.26 8.84 15.54
C PHE A 73 -0.33 7.73 14.49
N ILE A 74 -1.50 7.10 14.41
CA ILE A 74 -1.85 6.22 13.28
C ILE A 74 -3.12 6.75 12.63
N ALA A 75 -3.01 7.12 11.35
CA ALA A 75 -4.19 7.40 10.52
C ALA A 75 -4.71 6.09 9.93
N ALA A 76 -5.98 5.77 10.18
CA ALA A 76 -6.61 4.53 9.73
C ALA A 76 -7.94 4.83 9.00
N GLY A 77 -8.31 3.95 8.07
CA GLY A 77 -9.52 4.06 7.27
C GLY A 77 -9.76 2.77 6.49
N LYS A 78 -10.30 2.85 5.26
CA LYS A 78 -10.51 1.74 4.30
C LYS A 78 -10.86 0.39 4.96
N GLY A 79 -9.85 -0.43 5.30
CA GLY A 79 -9.99 -1.73 5.94
C GLY A 79 -10.76 -1.71 7.26
N MET A 80 -10.73 -0.60 8.00
CA MET A 80 -11.45 -0.42 9.28
C MET A 80 -12.94 -0.78 9.21
N ALA A 81 -13.58 -0.52 8.07
CA ALA A 81 -14.95 -0.92 7.80
C ALA A 81 -15.07 -1.81 6.56
N SER A 82 -13.94 -2.25 5.99
CA SER A 82 -13.88 -3.09 4.78
C SER A 82 -14.78 -2.61 3.63
N GLY A 83 -15.00 -1.30 3.50
CA GLY A 83 -15.87 -0.69 2.50
C GLY A 83 -17.38 -0.76 2.77
N TYR A 84 -17.83 -1.37 3.88
CA TYR A 84 -19.26 -1.49 4.23
C TYR A 84 -19.88 -0.18 4.73
N ALA A 85 -19.07 0.70 5.34
CA ALA A 85 -19.49 2.03 5.76
C ALA A 85 -18.30 3.02 5.73
N PRO A 86 -18.53 4.32 5.55
CA PRO A 86 -17.49 5.33 5.73
C PRO A 86 -17.03 5.36 7.19
N LEU A 87 -15.78 4.97 7.43
CA LEU A 87 -15.16 5.01 8.74
C LEU A 87 -13.66 5.29 8.59
N ALA A 88 -13.17 6.23 9.39
CA ALA A 88 -11.77 6.53 9.55
C ALA A 88 -11.51 6.87 11.03
N GLY A 89 -10.25 6.77 11.45
CA GLY A 89 -9.84 7.07 12.81
C GLY A 89 -8.40 7.58 12.85
N LEU A 90 -8.13 8.44 13.82
CA LEU A 90 -6.79 8.81 14.22
C LEU A 90 -6.55 8.17 15.59
N LEU A 91 -5.65 7.20 15.65
CA LEU A 91 -5.18 6.66 16.92
C LEU A 91 -4.05 7.57 17.42
N VAL A 92 -4.03 7.80 18.72
CA VAL A 92 -3.15 8.75 19.38
C VAL A 92 -2.42 8.02 20.49
N SER A 93 -1.11 8.21 20.59
CA SER A 93 -0.31 7.66 21.69
C SER A 93 -0.73 8.24 23.04
N GLU A 94 -0.46 7.50 24.12
CA GLU A 94 -0.85 7.93 25.47
C GLU A 94 -0.20 9.27 25.86
N HIS A 95 1.04 9.52 25.44
CA HIS A 95 1.74 10.75 25.80
C HIS A 95 1.08 11.99 25.18
N ILE A 96 0.65 11.91 23.92
CA ILE A 96 -0.09 12.99 23.26
C ILE A 96 -1.45 13.19 23.91
N HIS A 97 -2.16 12.10 24.18
CA HIS A 97 -3.44 12.16 24.88
C HIS A 97 -3.28 12.88 26.23
N GLN A 98 -2.23 12.58 26.99
CA GLN A 98 -1.95 13.19 28.28
C GLN A 98 -1.62 14.68 28.14
N VAL A 99 -0.87 15.10 27.11
CA VAL A 99 -0.61 16.53 26.82
C VAL A 99 -1.91 17.30 26.56
N ILE A 100 -2.83 16.73 25.77
CA ILE A 100 -4.13 17.37 25.49
C ILE A 100 -4.96 17.48 26.77
N LYS A 101 -5.00 16.38 27.54
CA LYS A 101 -5.78 16.25 28.78
C LYS A 101 -5.30 17.21 29.87
N ASP A 102 -3.98 17.33 30.07
CA ASP A 102 -3.38 18.19 31.09
C ASP A 102 -3.32 19.68 30.68
N GLY A 103 -3.43 19.95 29.37
CA GLY A 103 -3.58 21.29 28.84
C GLY A 103 -5.00 21.83 29.03
N SER A 104 -5.73 22.01 27.93
CA SER A 104 -7.11 22.51 27.97
C SER A 104 -8.14 21.43 28.29
N GLY A 105 -7.78 20.14 28.11
CA GLY A 105 -8.72 19.02 28.09
C GLY A 105 -9.75 19.07 26.96
N ASN A 106 -9.69 20.09 26.09
CA ASN A 106 -10.67 20.35 25.05
C ASN A 106 -10.00 20.33 23.68
N LEU A 107 -10.36 19.34 22.87
CA LEU A 107 -10.02 19.31 21.45
C LEU A 107 -11.12 20.06 20.70
N GLY A 108 -10.88 21.33 20.38
CA GLY A 108 -11.81 22.19 19.61
C GLY A 108 -11.96 21.78 18.14
N HIS A 109 -12.16 20.49 17.88
CA HIS A 109 -12.20 19.86 16.57
C HIS A 109 -13.33 18.82 16.53
N GLY A 110 -14.04 18.74 15.40
CA GLY A 110 -15.15 17.82 15.24
C GLY A 110 -15.69 17.83 13.82
N HIS A 111 -16.39 16.75 13.47
CA HIS A 111 -17.14 16.63 12.22
C HIS A 111 -18.56 16.15 12.54
N THR A 112 -19.54 16.51 11.70
CA THR A 112 -20.96 16.14 11.89
C THR A 112 -21.18 14.64 12.10
N PHE A 113 -20.36 13.81 11.46
CA PHE A 113 -20.44 12.34 11.53
C PHE A 113 -19.35 11.69 12.40
N MET A 114 -18.60 12.48 13.18
CA MET A 114 -17.63 11.93 14.12
C MET A 114 -18.33 11.01 15.12
N GLY A 115 -17.81 9.78 15.26
CA GLY A 115 -18.42 8.77 16.14
C GLY A 115 -19.80 8.27 15.67
N ASN A 116 -20.10 8.33 14.36
CA ASN A 116 -21.37 7.84 13.82
C ASN A 116 -21.66 6.39 14.29
N PRO A 117 -22.75 6.14 15.04
CA PRO A 117 -23.00 4.82 15.64
C PRO A 117 -23.13 3.69 14.62
N HIS A 118 -23.66 3.96 13.42
CA HIS A 118 -23.80 2.96 12.36
C HIS A 118 -22.43 2.57 11.81
N SER A 119 -21.59 3.54 11.43
CA SER A 119 -20.23 3.27 10.98
C SER A 119 -19.40 2.57 12.05
N CYS A 120 -19.52 2.98 13.32
CA CYS A 120 -18.85 2.32 14.43
C CYS A 120 -19.30 0.86 14.61
N ALA A 121 -20.61 0.58 14.54
CA ALA A 121 -21.12 -0.79 14.63
C ALA A 121 -20.61 -1.68 13.49
N VAL A 122 -20.55 -1.15 12.26
CA VAL A 122 -19.94 -1.84 11.11
C VAL A 122 -18.46 -2.11 11.35
N GLY A 123 -17.70 -1.11 11.82
CA GLY A 123 -16.28 -1.30 12.13
C GLY A 123 -16.04 -2.37 13.18
N VAL A 124 -16.83 -2.40 14.27
CA VAL A 124 -16.75 -3.46 15.29
C VAL A 124 -17.05 -4.83 14.69
N ALA A 125 -18.06 -4.95 13.83
CA ALA A 125 -18.38 -6.21 13.17
C ALA A 125 -17.25 -6.69 12.25
N VAL A 126 -16.60 -5.77 11.51
CA VAL A 126 -15.45 -6.08 10.66
C VAL A 126 -14.25 -6.55 11.48
N LEU A 127 -13.89 -5.84 12.56
CA LEU A 127 -12.76 -6.23 13.40
C LEU A 127 -13.00 -7.60 14.06
N ARG A 128 -14.21 -7.86 14.55
CA ARG A 128 -14.58 -9.19 15.07
C ARG A 128 -14.46 -10.28 14.01
N TYR A 129 -14.94 -10.02 12.80
CA TYR A 129 -14.82 -10.98 11.70
C TYR A 129 -13.35 -11.26 11.33
N LEU A 130 -12.49 -10.23 11.32
CA LEU A 130 -11.05 -10.40 11.08
C LEU A 130 -10.40 -11.29 12.15
N GLU A 131 -10.77 -11.11 13.42
CA GLU A 131 -10.25 -11.87 14.55
C GLU A 131 -10.78 -13.32 14.56
N GLU A 132 -12.11 -13.50 14.50
CA GLU A 132 -12.78 -14.81 14.54
C GLU A 132 -12.33 -15.75 13.41
N HIS A 133 -11.97 -15.20 12.25
CA HIS A 133 -11.55 -15.95 11.08
C HIS A 133 -10.03 -15.92 10.82
N ASP A 134 -9.24 -15.41 11.76
CA ASP A 134 -7.76 -15.35 11.67
C ASP A 134 -7.28 -14.68 10.36
N LEU A 135 -7.98 -13.63 9.91
CA LEU A 135 -7.78 -13.11 8.55
C LEU A 135 -6.48 -12.33 8.38
N ILE A 136 -5.94 -11.75 9.46
CA ILE A 136 -4.64 -11.07 9.43
C ILE A 136 -3.50 -12.08 9.22
N ASN A 137 -3.47 -13.16 10.00
CA ASN A 137 -2.47 -14.21 9.81
C ASN A 137 -2.70 -14.96 8.50
N ARG A 138 -3.96 -15.15 8.07
CA ARG A 138 -4.27 -15.66 6.73
C ARG A 138 -3.70 -14.75 5.66
N CYS A 139 -3.81 -13.43 5.78
CA CYS A 139 -3.23 -12.47 4.85
C CYS A 139 -1.71 -12.65 4.72
N ALA A 140 -1.00 -12.88 5.83
CA ALA A 140 0.43 -13.22 5.79
C ALA A 140 0.69 -14.52 5.00
N ARG A 141 0.01 -15.62 5.36
CA ARG A 141 0.19 -16.94 4.72
C ARG A 141 -0.19 -16.94 3.23
N MET A 142 -1.30 -16.29 2.88
CA MET A 142 -1.75 -16.18 1.49
C MET A 142 -0.87 -15.20 0.70
N GLY A 143 -0.30 -14.20 1.35
CA GLY A 143 0.71 -13.31 0.79
C GLY A 143 1.95 -14.07 0.35
N GLU A 144 2.51 -14.94 1.20
CA GLU A 144 3.65 -15.80 0.83
C GLU A 144 3.35 -16.62 -0.44
N TYR A 145 2.15 -17.22 -0.51
CA TYR A 145 1.71 -17.94 -1.71
C TYR A 145 1.55 -17.03 -2.92
N MET A 146 0.95 -15.84 -2.74
CA MET A 146 0.78 -14.86 -3.81
C MET A 146 2.11 -14.40 -4.38
N PHE A 147 3.10 -14.11 -3.54
CA PHE A 147 4.44 -13.73 -3.99
C PHE A 147 5.14 -14.88 -4.72
N SER A 148 5.06 -16.11 -4.23
CA SER A 148 5.57 -17.29 -4.95
C SER A 148 4.88 -17.48 -6.31
N ALA A 149 3.58 -17.21 -6.39
CA ALA A 149 2.82 -17.31 -7.63
C ALA A 149 3.21 -16.20 -8.62
N LEU A 150 3.37 -14.96 -8.16
CA LEU A 150 3.80 -13.80 -8.95
C LEU A 150 5.26 -13.91 -9.40
N ASP A 151 6.11 -14.60 -8.63
CA ASP A 151 7.51 -14.85 -8.96
C ASP A 151 7.69 -15.51 -10.33
N ARG A 152 6.71 -16.34 -10.73
CA ARG A 152 6.64 -16.97 -12.06
C ARG A 152 6.55 -15.98 -13.22
N LEU A 153 6.28 -14.70 -12.94
CA LEU A 153 6.21 -13.63 -13.93
C LEU A 153 7.50 -12.79 -13.98
N ARG A 154 8.49 -13.01 -13.08
CA ARG A 154 9.73 -12.21 -13.04
C ARG A 154 10.51 -12.28 -14.35
N ASP A 155 10.52 -13.42 -15.02
CA ASP A 155 11.23 -13.60 -16.30
C ASP A 155 10.46 -12.99 -17.50
N HIS A 156 9.28 -12.43 -17.28
CA HIS A 156 8.51 -11.82 -18.35
C HIS A 156 9.17 -10.49 -18.77
N PRO A 157 9.39 -10.22 -20.08
CA PRO A 157 10.13 -9.03 -20.54
C PRO A 157 9.58 -7.68 -20.05
N LEU A 158 8.27 -7.56 -19.86
CA LEU A 158 7.66 -6.35 -19.28
C LEU A 158 7.91 -6.16 -17.78
N VAL A 159 8.15 -7.22 -17.01
CA VAL A 159 8.16 -7.17 -15.54
C VAL A 159 9.56 -6.81 -15.06
N GLY A 160 9.71 -5.67 -14.38
CA GLY A 160 10.98 -5.26 -13.80
C GLY A 160 11.20 -5.82 -12.39
N ASP A 161 10.22 -5.62 -11.51
CA ASP A 161 10.27 -6.13 -10.14
C ASP A 161 8.88 -6.47 -9.62
N VAL A 162 8.84 -7.39 -8.66
CA VAL A 162 7.67 -7.75 -7.88
C VAL A 162 8.00 -7.56 -6.40
N ARG A 163 7.29 -6.64 -5.74
CA ARG A 163 7.54 -6.25 -4.35
C ARG A 163 6.26 -6.16 -3.51
N GLY A 164 6.41 -6.10 -2.19
CA GLY A 164 5.31 -5.87 -1.25
C GLY A 164 5.36 -6.79 -0.03
N LYS A 165 4.25 -6.85 0.73
CA LYS A 165 4.07 -7.71 1.91
C LYS A 165 2.61 -8.14 2.06
N GLY A 166 2.37 -9.35 2.56
CA GLY A 166 1.01 -9.89 2.72
C GLY A 166 0.25 -9.93 1.40
N LEU A 167 -1.05 -9.61 1.41
CA LEU A 167 -1.85 -9.49 0.20
C LEU A 167 -1.79 -8.07 -0.38
N PHE A 168 -0.58 -7.53 -0.52
CA PHE A 168 -0.31 -6.19 -1.04
C PHE A 168 0.96 -6.24 -1.88
N ALA A 169 0.81 -6.31 -3.21
CA ALA A 169 1.92 -6.49 -4.14
C ALA A 169 1.93 -5.42 -5.22
N GLY A 170 3.13 -4.99 -5.59
CA GLY A 170 3.43 -4.14 -6.72
C GLY A 170 4.14 -4.92 -7.83
N ILE A 171 3.89 -4.52 -9.08
CA ILE A 171 4.64 -4.98 -10.25
C ILE A 171 5.09 -3.75 -11.03
N ASP A 172 6.40 -3.56 -11.18
CA ASP A 172 6.93 -2.50 -12.04
C ASP A 172 7.07 -2.97 -13.47
N PHE A 173 6.90 -2.03 -14.41
CA PHE A 173 7.16 -2.27 -15.81
C PHE A 173 8.47 -1.65 -16.27
N ILE A 174 9.29 -2.45 -16.95
CA ILE A 174 10.61 -2.06 -17.40
C ILE A 174 10.77 -2.29 -18.90
N GLN A 175 11.43 -1.35 -19.58
CA GLN A 175 11.73 -1.44 -21.00
C GLN A 175 13.05 -2.17 -21.24
N ASP A 176 14.04 -1.96 -20.37
CA ASP A 176 15.37 -2.54 -20.47
C ASP A 176 15.83 -3.08 -19.10
N HIS A 177 16.08 -4.38 -19.06
CA HIS A 177 16.51 -5.11 -17.86
C HIS A 177 17.98 -4.93 -17.52
N GLU A 178 18.84 -4.55 -18.48
CA GLU A 178 20.26 -4.30 -18.19
C GLU A 178 20.46 -2.93 -17.54
N THR A 179 19.77 -1.92 -18.06
CA THR A 179 19.88 -0.53 -17.57
C THR A 179 18.85 -0.16 -16.51
N HIS A 180 17.93 -1.07 -16.21
CA HIS A 180 16.74 -0.84 -15.39
C HIS A 180 15.87 0.33 -15.88
N MET A 181 15.87 0.60 -17.20
CA MET A 181 15.15 1.74 -17.77
C MET A 181 13.65 1.44 -17.85
N PRO A 182 12.77 2.22 -17.17
CA PRO A 182 11.33 2.06 -17.29
C PRO A 182 10.81 2.55 -18.65
N TYR A 183 9.60 2.11 -19.02
CA TYR A 183 8.90 2.69 -20.16
C TYR A 183 8.58 4.18 -19.93
N LEU A 184 8.70 4.98 -21.00
CA LEU A 184 8.18 6.34 -21.05
C LEU A 184 6.65 6.36 -20.93
N ARG A 185 6.12 7.36 -20.23
CA ARG A 185 4.68 7.53 -19.98
C ARG A 185 3.81 7.49 -21.25
N LYS A 186 4.34 7.95 -22.39
CA LYS A 186 3.66 7.91 -23.69
C LYS A 186 3.18 6.50 -24.10
N PHE A 187 3.84 5.45 -23.61
CA PHE A 187 3.47 4.07 -23.91
C PHE A 187 2.26 3.58 -23.09
N ARG A 188 1.95 4.23 -21.96
CA ARG A 188 0.76 3.97 -21.13
C ARG A 188 0.64 2.50 -20.74
N VAL A 189 1.72 1.92 -20.22
CA VAL A 189 1.84 0.47 -20.02
C VAL A 189 0.86 0.01 -18.95
N SER A 190 0.78 0.72 -17.82
CA SER A 190 -0.14 0.33 -16.74
C SER A 190 -1.61 0.40 -17.17
N GLU A 191 -2.01 1.36 -17.99
CA GLU A 191 -3.37 1.40 -18.55
C GLU A 191 -3.62 0.28 -19.56
N ARG A 192 -2.70 0.02 -20.48
CA ARG A 192 -2.85 -1.09 -21.45
C ARG A 192 -3.01 -2.43 -20.75
N VAL A 193 -2.19 -2.69 -19.73
CA VAL A 193 -2.27 -3.91 -18.92
C VAL A 193 -3.58 -3.96 -18.15
N THR A 194 -4.02 -2.85 -17.54
CA THR A 194 -5.28 -2.84 -16.78
C THR A 194 -6.51 -3.03 -17.67
N GLU A 195 -6.55 -2.37 -18.84
CA GLU A 195 -7.66 -2.52 -19.80
C GLU A 195 -7.74 -3.95 -20.35
N GLU A 196 -6.60 -4.54 -20.70
CA GLU A 196 -6.55 -5.91 -21.21
C GLU A 196 -6.83 -6.95 -20.11
N ALA A 197 -6.33 -6.73 -18.89
CA ALA A 197 -6.69 -7.55 -17.72
C ALA A 197 -8.21 -7.51 -17.48
N PHE A 198 -8.83 -6.34 -17.56
CA PHE A 198 -10.27 -6.19 -17.36
C PHE A 198 -11.06 -6.99 -18.41
N ARG A 199 -10.66 -6.95 -19.68
CA ARG A 199 -11.27 -7.79 -20.73
C ARG A 199 -11.09 -9.28 -20.47
N ASN A 200 -9.99 -9.67 -19.85
CA ASN A 200 -9.70 -11.05 -19.45
C ASN A 200 -10.32 -11.44 -18.08
N GLY A 201 -11.08 -10.55 -17.44
CA GLY A 201 -11.80 -10.82 -16.19
C GLY A 201 -11.03 -10.52 -14.90
N LEU A 202 -9.92 -9.77 -14.97
CA LEU A 202 -9.10 -9.40 -13.81
C LEU A 202 -9.09 -7.87 -13.61
N VAL A 203 -9.51 -7.43 -12.42
CA VAL A 203 -9.44 -6.01 -12.04
C VAL A 203 -8.12 -5.72 -11.35
N LEU A 204 -7.37 -4.75 -11.88
CA LEU A 204 -6.07 -4.33 -11.37
C LEU A 204 -6.10 -2.84 -11.05
N TYR A 205 -5.20 -2.39 -10.18
CA TYR A 205 -5.05 -0.99 -9.85
C TYR A 205 -3.81 -0.43 -10.55
N PRO A 206 -3.95 0.41 -11.60
CA PRO A 206 -2.81 0.99 -12.29
C PRO A 206 -2.17 2.12 -11.49
N GLY A 207 -0.86 2.23 -11.58
CA GLY A 207 -0.09 3.36 -11.10
C GLY A 207 0.93 3.84 -12.14
N SER A 208 1.42 5.05 -11.96
CA SER A 208 2.44 5.65 -12.81
C SER A 208 3.30 6.60 -11.99
N GLY A 209 4.48 6.91 -12.49
CA GLY A 209 5.37 7.88 -11.87
C GLY A 209 6.23 7.32 -10.74
N GLY A 210 6.40 6.00 -10.68
CA GLY A 210 7.20 5.33 -9.65
C GLY A 210 8.70 5.63 -9.72
N ALA A 211 9.20 6.18 -10.85
CA ALA A 211 10.59 6.60 -11.02
C ALA A 211 10.73 8.12 -11.16
N THR A 212 9.98 8.72 -12.08
CA THR A 212 9.91 10.18 -12.30
C THR A 212 8.50 10.56 -12.72
N THR A 213 8.18 11.85 -12.89
CA THR A 213 6.85 12.26 -13.41
C THR A 213 6.55 11.71 -14.81
N GLU A 214 7.57 11.30 -15.58
CA GLU A 214 7.45 10.85 -16.97
C GLU A 214 7.66 9.33 -17.14
N MET A 215 7.97 8.59 -16.08
CA MET A 215 8.37 7.17 -16.14
C MET A 215 8.04 6.39 -14.86
N GLY A 216 7.96 5.06 -14.98
CA GLY A 216 7.71 4.16 -13.83
C GLY A 216 6.24 3.79 -13.70
N ASP A 217 5.65 3.31 -14.79
CA ASP A 217 4.34 2.65 -14.78
C ASP A 217 4.43 1.35 -13.97
N HIS A 218 3.43 1.12 -13.13
CA HIS A 218 3.37 -0.04 -12.24
C HIS A 218 1.92 -0.49 -12.04
N LEU A 219 1.74 -1.65 -11.42
CA LEU A 219 0.45 -2.15 -10.95
C LEU A 219 0.49 -2.37 -9.45
N LEU A 220 -0.68 -2.28 -8.83
CA LEU A 220 -0.94 -2.73 -7.48
C LEU A 220 -1.99 -3.85 -7.50
N ILE A 221 -1.69 -4.94 -6.78
CA ILE A 221 -2.52 -6.12 -6.59
C ILE A 221 -2.82 -6.25 -5.09
N ALA A 222 -4.10 -6.13 -4.73
CA ALA A 222 -4.54 -6.11 -3.34
C ALA A 222 -5.86 -6.89 -3.13
N PRO A 223 -5.89 -8.21 -3.33
CA PRO A 223 -7.11 -9.01 -3.26
C PRO A 223 -7.72 -9.04 -1.84
N PRO A 224 -9.00 -9.41 -1.67
CA PRO A 224 -9.59 -9.61 -0.35
C PRO A 224 -8.86 -10.68 0.46
N PHE A 225 -8.89 -10.59 1.80
CA PHE A 225 -8.18 -11.55 2.68
C PHE A 225 -8.73 -12.99 2.60
N ILE A 226 -9.94 -13.14 2.08
CA ILE A 226 -10.59 -14.43 1.86
C ILE A 226 -10.10 -15.14 0.60
N ILE A 227 -9.29 -14.49 -0.25
CA ILE A 227 -8.78 -15.08 -1.51
C ILE A 227 -8.14 -16.46 -1.27
N THR A 228 -8.39 -17.38 -2.18
CA THR A 228 -7.89 -18.76 -2.15
C THR A 228 -6.66 -18.94 -3.04
N LYS A 229 -5.92 -20.02 -2.85
CA LYS A 229 -4.78 -20.37 -3.72
C LYS A 229 -5.20 -20.51 -5.18
N LYS A 230 -6.36 -21.14 -5.41
CA LYS A 230 -6.94 -21.32 -6.75
C LYS A 230 -7.21 -19.96 -7.42
N GLU A 231 -7.82 -19.01 -6.70
CA GLU A 231 -8.09 -17.67 -7.23
C GLU A 231 -6.80 -16.87 -7.48
N ILE A 232 -5.76 -17.06 -6.66
CA ILE A 232 -4.43 -16.49 -6.91
C ILE A 232 -3.84 -17.06 -8.20
N ASP A 233 -3.87 -18.40 -8.38
CA ASP A 233 -3.35 -19.02 -9.59
C ASP A 233 -4.11 -18.58 -10.84
N GLU A 234 -5.44 -18.46 -10.75
CA GLU A 234 -6.28 -17.94 -11.82
C GLU A 234 -5.93 -16.49 -12.16
N ALA A 235 -5.80 -15.62 -11.15
CA ALA A 235 -5.40 -14.23 -11.34
C ALA A 235 -4.01 -14.11 -12.00
N VAL A 236 -3.04 -14.91 -11.56
CA VAL A 236 -1.68 -14.92 -12.16
C VAL A 236 -1.70 -15.46 -13.59
N ALA A 237 -2.51 -16.48 -13.88
CA ALA A 237 -2.65 -17.00 -15.25
C ALA A 237 -3.27 -15.96 -16.18
N ILE A 238 -4.31 -15.25 -15.73
CA ILE A 238 -4.91 -14.13 -16.48
C ILE A 238 -3.89 -13.02 -16.67
N LEU A 239 -3.16 -12.64 -15.61
CA LEU A 239 -2.14 -11.60 -15.68
C LEU A 239 -1.04 -11.97 -16.69
N LYS A 240 -0.54 -13.21 -16.69
CA LYS A 240 0.44 -13.66 -17.67
C LYS A 240 -0.07 -13.49 -19.10
N LYS A 241 -1.27 -13.98 -19.40
CA LYS A 241 -1.90 -13.85 -20.73
C LYS A 241 -2.03 -12.37 -21.15
N THR A 242 -2.42 -11.52 -20.21
CA THR A 242 -2.51 -10.07 -20.42
C THR A 242 -1.14 -9.48 -20.74
N LEU A 243 -0.10 -9.82 -19.97
CA LEU A 243 1.25 -9.32 -20.19
C LEU A 243 1.80 -9.75 -21.55
N ASP A 244 1.61 -11.02 -21.94
CA ASP A 244 2.01 -11.54 -23.26
C ASP A 244 1.35 -10.72 -24.39
N THR A 245 0.05 -10.45 -24.27
CA THR A 245 -0.73 -9.67 -25.25
C THR A 245 -0.23 -8.22 -25.36
N VAL A 246 -0.03 -7.57 -24.22
CA VAL A 246 0.40 -6.17 -24.16
C VAL A 246 1.83 -6.01 -24.66
N TYR A 247 2.73 -6.93 -24.31
CA TYR A 247 4.11 -6.91 -24.75
C TYR A 247 4.21 -7.00 -26.28
N ALA A 248 3.50 -7.95 -26.90
CA ALA A 248 3.45 -8.07 -28.36
C ALA A 248 2.88 -6.83 -29.07
N GLY A 249 2.07 -6.01 -28.37
CA GLY A 249 1.62 -4.71 -28.86
C GLY A 249 2.68 -3.63 -28.70
N LEU A 250 3.34 -3.57 -27.55
CA LEU A 250 4.39 -2.59 -27.26
C LEU A 250 5.62 -2.77 -28.15
N GLU A 251 6.03 -4.01 -28.45
CA GLU A 251 7.14 -4.26 -29.36
C GLU A 251 6.90 -3.69 -30.76
N ARG A 252 5.64 -3.69 -31.24
CA ARG A 252 5.28 -3.07 -32.52
C ARG A 252 5.38 -1.55 -32.46
N ASP A 253 4.93 -0.95 -31.36
CA ASP A 253 4.95 0.51 -31.18
C ASP A 253 6.38 1.05 -30.97
N VAL A 254 7.24 0.29 -30.28
CA VAL A 254 8.64 0.67 -30.02
C VAL A 254 9.50 0.53 -31.28
N ASN A 255 9.29 -0.52 -32.08
CA ASN A 255 10.09 -0.79 -33.28
C ASN A 255 9.62 -0.03 -34.53
N GLY A 256 8.61 0.85 -34.40
CA GLY A 256 8.12 1.69 -35.48
C GLY A 256 7.18 0.94 -36.43
N GLY A 257 5.88 1.07 -36.19
CA GLY A 257 4.89 1.03 -37.27
C GLY A 257 5.06 2.21 -38.23
#